data_AF-E6K749-F1
#
_entry.id   AF-E6K749-F1
#
_cell.length_a   1.000
_cell.length_b   1.000
_cell.length_c   1.000
_cell.angle_alpha   90.00
_cell.angle_beta   90.00
_cell.angle_gamma   90.00
#
_symmetry.space_group_name_H-M   'P 1'
#
loop_
_entity.id
_entity.type
_entity.pdbx_description
1 polymer ?
#
loop_
_entity_poly.entity_id
_entity_poly.type
_entity_poly.pdbx_seq_one_letter_code
_entity_poly.pdbx_strand_id
1 'polypeptide(L)'
;MMKKLFTLIAMAAMAMSVNAQTTLTWEKTMDKAQSVTTSSGYKLTILKNGKTYSAGSVITIDGTEYTTFKLSNGAQNTLEAPDGKAFDKVTFYSYMNMKADAQKVRASYWKEFNNTSVSMEEQGGAMKSCNQTFDPTVEGAAGLVGLDNPDKREFSLDSPATKITFTNTGEQLGFIVVLHEVSSTGIAENISTPVKLNTPIYNLAGQQVSKTFKGVVIKNGKKYVQ
;
A
#
# COMPACT_ATOMS: atom_id res chain seq x y z
N MET A 1 52.84 -20.57 -25.35
CA MET A 1 51.93 -19.41 -25.56
C MET A 1 50.58 -19.73 -24.93
N MET A 2 50.19 -19.04 -23.86
CA MET A 2 48.90 -19.22 -23.20
C MET A 2 47.85 -18.30 -23.83
N LYS A 3 46.72 -18.86 -24.27
CA LYS A 3 45.53 -18.09 -24.66
C LYS A 3 44.81 -17.65 -23.38
N LYS A 4 44.81 -16.35 -23.08
CA LYS A 4 44.05 -15.78 -21.95
C LYS A 4 42.58 -15.72 -22.35
N LEU A 5 41.76 -16.55 -21.69
CA LEU A 5 40.30 -16.44 -21.72
C LEU A 5 39.88 -15.29 -20.79
N PHE A 6 39.27 -14.25 -21.34
CA PHE A 6 38.64 -13.19 -20.55
C PHE A 6 37.23 -13.64 -20.16
N THR A 7 37.01 -13.94 -18.89
CA THR A 7 35.69 -14.15 -18.31
C THR A 7 35.02 -12.80 -18.10
N LEU A 8 33.96 -12.51 -18.86
CA LEU A 8 33.12 -11.34 -18.67
C LEU A 8 32.19 -11.58 -17.47
N ILE A 9 32.50 -10.96 -16.33
CA ILE A 9 31.57 -10.94 -15.17
C ILE A 9 30.49 -9.90 -15.49
N ALA A 10 29.33 -10.37 -15.94
CA ALA A 10 28.14 -9.53 -15.99
C ALA A 10 27.69 -9.24 -14.55
N MET A 11 28.07 -8.08 -14.02
CA MET A 11 27.46 -7.56 -12.80
C MET A 11 26.02 -7.17 -13.14
N ALA A 12 25.07 -8.00 -12.74
CA ALA A 12 23.67 -7.61 -12.69
C ALA A 12 23.56 -6.47 -11.66
N ALA A 13 23.38 -5.24 -12.13
CA ALA A 13 22.98 -4.14 -11.28
C ALA A 13 21.56 -4.44 -10.78
N MET A 14 21.44 -4.99 -9.58
CA MET A 14 20.17 -4.96 -8.86
C MET A 14 19.90 -3.48 -8.59
N ALA A 15 18.99 -2.88 -9.36
CA ALA A 15 18.47 -1.57 -9.03
C ALA A 15 17.80 -1.70 -7.66
N MET A 16 18.49 -1.26 -6.60
CA MET A 16 17.85 -1.05 -5.31
C MET A 16 16.92 0.15 -5.50
N SER A 17 15.65 -0.11 -5.86
CA SER A 17 14.63 0.92 -5.77
C SER A 17 14.48 1.25 -4.29
N VAL A 18 14.92 2.44 -3.90
CA VAL A 18 14.51 3.03 -2.64
C VAL A 18 13.01 3.30 -2.81
N ASN A 19 12.16 2.35 -2.42
CA ASN A 19 10.71 2.49 -2.59
C ASN A 19 10.25 3.75 -1.85
N ALA A 20 9.56 4.65 -2.56
CA ALA A 20 9.10 5.90 -1.98
C ALA A 20 8.04 5.60 -0.91
N GLN A 21 8.19 6.17 0.28
CA GLN A 21 7.17 6.06 1.33
C GLN A 21 6.31 7.32 1.36
N THR A 22 5.00 7.13 1.47
CA THR A 22 4.05 8.22 1.66
C THR A 22 3.28 8.00 2.96
N THR A 23 3.37 8.98 3.86
CA THR A 23 2.62 8.98 5.12
C THR A 23 1.32 9.76 4.97
N LEU A 24 0.20 9.11 5.24
CA LEU A 24 -1.14 9.70 5.26
C LEU A 24 -1.54 9.96 6.72
N THR A 25 -1.87 11.20 7.02
CA THR A 25 -2.26 11.69 8.35
C THR A 25 -3.46 12.63 8.21
N TRP A 26 -4.19 12.87 9.30
CA TRP A 26 -5.23 13.89 9.30
C TRP A 26 -4.60 15.28 9.16
N GLU A 27 -5.02 16.01 8.14
CA GLU A 27 -4.54 17.38 7.89
C GLU A 27 -5.50 18.39 8.51
N LYS A 28 -4.98 19.51 9.01
CA LYS A 28 -5.79 20.57 9.64
C LYS A 28 -6.87 21.15 8.73
N THR A 29 -6.68 21.03 7.41
CA THR A 29 -7.60 21.49 6.36
C THR A 29 -8.77 20.53 6.11
N MET A 30 -8.74 19.32 6.66
CA MET A 30 -9.79 18.34 6.48
C MET A 30 -10.99 18.62 7.39
N ASP A 31 -12.18 18.51 6.84
CA ASP A 31 -13.43 18.48 7.58
C ASP A 31 -13.89 17.04 7.84
N LYS A 32 -14.68 16.89 8.92
CA LYS A 32 -15.33 15.61 9.24
C LYS A 32 -16.26 15.20 8.10
N ALA A 33 -15.90 14.13 7.39
CA ALA A 33 -16.64 13.67 6.23
C ALA A 33 -16.57 12.14 6.08
N GLN A 34 -17.51 11.56 5.32
CA GLN A 34 -17.50 10.12 5.01
C GLN A 34 -16.31 9.75 4.13
N SER A 35 -15.89 10.68 3.28
CA SER A 35 -14.72 10.58 2.43
C SER A 35 -13.83 11.80 2.65
N VAL A 36 -12.54 11.56 2.84
CA VAL A 36 -11.51 12.61 2.98
C VAL A 36 -10.41 12.34 1.97
N THR A 37 -9.81 13.40 1.45
CA THR A 37 -8.69 13.34 0.51
C THR A 37 -7.51 14.09 1.11
N THR A 38 -6.33 13.46 1.13
CA THR A 38 -5.08 14.08 1.60
C THR A 38 -4.56 15.10 0.59
N SER A 39 -3.68 15.99 1.01
CA SER A 39 -2.97 16.91 0.11
C SER A 39 -2.13 16.17 -0.92
N SER A 40 -1.73 14.93 -0.63
CA SER A 40 -1.06 14.00 -1.56
C SER A 40 -2.01 13.29 -2.52
N GLY A 41 -3.32 13.56 -2.48
CA GLY A 41 -4.33 13.05 -3.42
C GLY A 41 -4.91 11.67 -3.06
N TYR A 42 -4.50 11.07 -1.95
CA TYR A 42 -5.04 9.78 -1.50
C TYR A 42 -6.41 9.97 -0.87
N LYS A 43 -7.37 9.09 -1.21
CA LYS A 43 -8.74 9.16 -0.75
C LYS A 43 -9.05 8.04 0.23
N LEU A 44 -9.50 8.39 1.43
CA LEU A 44 -10.06 7.44 2.39
C LEU A 44 -11.58 7.58 2.40
N THR A 45 -12.31 6.47 2.40
CA THR A 45 -13.79 6.47 2.47
C THR A 45 -14.30 5.42 3.44
N ILE A 46 -15.24 5.78 4.32
CA ILE A 46 -15.97 4.81 5.14
C ILE A 46 -17.17 4.30 4.34
N LEU A 47 -17.23 2.98 4.10
CA LEU A 47 -18.33 2.30 3.39
C LEU A 47 -19.51 2.00 4.33
N LYS A 48 -19.94 3.00 5.10
CA LYS A 48 -21.11 2.92 5.98
C LYS A 48 -21.80 4.28 6.04
N ASN A 49 -23.06 4.32 5.61
CA ASN A 49 -23.82 5.56 5.54
C ASN A 49 -23.89 6.27 6.91
N GLY A 50 -23.78 7.60 6.90
CA GLY A 50 -23.81 8.44 8.11
C GLY A 50 -22.58 8.32 9.01
N LYS A 51 -21.55 7.57 8.62
CA LYS A 51 -20.26 7.52 9.34
C LYS A 51 -19.23 8.41 8.66
N THR A 52 -18.33 8.94 9.45
CA THR A 52 -17.39 9.98 9.05
C THR A 52 -16.05 9.75 9.70
N TYR A 53 -14.99 10.08 8.98
CA TYR A 53 -13.68 10.30 9.56
C TYR A 53 -13.67 11.63 10.31
N SER A 54 -12.83 11.72 11.32
CA SER A 54 -12.55 12.96 12.04
C SER A 54 -11.12 12.93 12.56
N ALA A 55 -10.63 14.06 13.07
CA ALA A 55 -9.36 14.08 13.79
C ALA A 55 -9.40 13.17 15.03
N GLY A 56 -8.34 12.37 15.19
CA GLY A 56 -8.00 11.65 16.40
C GLY A 56 -6.92 12.35 17.21
N SER A 57 -6.37 11.63 18.19
CA SER A 57 -5.24 12.07 18.99
C SER A 57 -3.95 12.09 18.16
N VAL A 58 -2.97 12.85 18.62
CA VAL A 58 -1.62 12.84 18.04
C VAL A 58 -0.87 11.59 18.48
N ILE A 59 -0.09 11.02 17.58
CA ILE A 59 0.89 9.96 17.86
C ILE A 59 2.27 10.38 17.37
N THR A 60 3.32 9.85 17.98
CA THR A 60 4.71 10.13 17.61
C THR A 60 5.32 8.89 16.97
N ILE A 61 5.88 9.05 15.77
CA ILE A 61 6.61 7.99 15.04
C ILE A 61 7.97 8.55 14.68
N ASP A 62 9.03 7.90 15.16
CA ASP A 62 10.42 8.31 14.92
C ASP A 62 10.68 9.80 15.24
N GLY A 63 10.09 10.28 16.34
CA GLY A 63 10.21 11.68 16.80
C GLY A 63 9.32 12.69 16.06
N THR A 64 8.54 12.26 15.06
CA THR A 64 7.61 13.12 14.31
C THR A 64 6.18 12.92 14.80
N GLU A 65 5.49 14.02 15.07
CA GLU A 65 4.08 14.02 15.49
C GLU A 65 3.12 13.99 14.30
N TYR A 66 2.10 13.14 14.38
CA TYR A 66 1.06 13.01 13.37
C TYR A 66 -0.32 13.04 14.01
N THR A 67 -1.24 13.83 13.45
CA THR A 67 -2.66 13.77 13.85
C THR A 67 -3.31 12.57 13.18
N THR A 68 -3.93 11.69 13.96
CA THR A 68 -4.51 10.46 13.39
C THR A 68 -5.85 10.69 12.72
N PHE A 69 -6.19 9.85 11.74
CA PHE A 69 -7.57 9.62 11.32
C PHE A 69 -8.30 8.84 12.41
N LYS A 70 -9.53 9.23 12.76
CA LYS A 70 -10.43 8.45 13.61
C LYS A 70 -11.58 7.89 12.78
N LEU A 71 -11.63 6.56 12.66
CA LEU A 71 -12.63 5.83 11.86
C LEU A 71 -13.91 5.51 12.65
N SER A 72 -14.92 4.93 12.00
CA SER A 72 -16.05 4.29 12.69
C SER A 72 -15.75 2.82 12.93
N ASN A 73 -15.80 2.37 14.19
CA ASN A 73 -15.57 0.97 14.54
C ASN A 73 -16.41 0.01 13.68
N GLY A 74 -15.76 -1.03 13.13
CA GLY A 74 -16.39 -2.12 12.40
C GLY A 74 -17.00 -1.74 11.05
N ALA A 75 -16.85 -0.50 10.60
CA ALA A 75 -17.20 -0.10 9.25
C ALA A 75 -16.03 -0.38 8.31
N GLN A 76 -16.31 -1.00 7.15
CA GLN A 76 -15.30 -1.18 6.12
C GLN A 76 -14.90 0.18 5.54
N ASN A 77 -13.63 0.31 5.20
CA ASN A 77 -13.05 1.50 4.62
C ASN A 77 -12.40 1.17 3.29
N THR A 78 -12.25 2.16 2.41
CA THR A 78 -11.34 2.10 1.27
C THR A 78 -10.22 3.10 1.43
N LEU A 79 -9.04 2.74 0.95
CA LEU A 79 -7.95 3.66 0.63
C LEU A 79 -7.71 3.57 -0.87
N GLU A 80 -7.72 4.71 -1.56
CA GLU A 80 -7.55 4.82 -3.01
C GLU A 80 -6.41 5.80 -3.32
N ALA A 81 -5.48 5.36 -4.17
CA ALA A 81 -4.34 6.13 -4.64
C ALA A 81 -4.77 7.12 -5.74
N PRO A 82 -4.10 8.28 -5.86
CA PRO A 82 -4.27 9.15 -7.02
C PRO A 82 -3.71 8.49 -8.30
N ASP A 83 -4.07 9.06 -9.45
CA ASP A 83 -3.62 8.57 -10.76
C ASP A 83 -2.10 8.42 -10.83
N GLY A 84 -1.65 7.30 -11.41
CA GLY A 84 -0.23 6.99 -11.60
C GLY A 84 0.49 6.46 -10.36
N LYS A 85 -0.17 6.39 -9.20
CA LYS A 85 0.38 5.82 -7.96
C LYS A 85 -0.20 4.45 -7.67
N ALA A 86 0.66 3.55 -7.17
CA ALA A 86 0.27 2.25 -6.64
C ALA A 86 1.18 1.93 -5.45
N PHE A 87 0.76 0.99 -4.61
CA PHE A 87 1.51 0.54 -3.45
C PHE A 87 1.40 -0.97 -3.30
N ASP A 88 2.44 -1.60 -2.78
CA ASP A 88 2.49 -3.05 -2.53
C ASP A 88 2.56 -3.40 -1.05
N LYS A 89 2.76 -2.41 -0.17
CA LYS A 89 2.72 -2.59 1.27
C LYS A 89 2.09 -1.39 1.97
N VAL A 90 1.28 -1.71 2.99
CA VAL A 90 0.59 -0.74 3.84
C VAL A 90 0.97 -0.99 5.29
N THR A 91 1.43 0.05 5.97
CA THR A 91 1.69 0.03 7.41
C THR A 91 0.67 0.90 8.11
N PHE A 92 -0.07 0.31 9.05
CA PHE A 92 -0.92 1.06 9.96
C PHE A 92 -0.17 1.31 11.26
N TYR A 93 -0.18 2.57 11.71
CA TYR A 93 0.18 2.92 13.07
C TYR A 93 -1.09 3.38 13.79
N SER A 94 -1.50 2.66 14.82
CA SER A 94 -2.85 2.78 15.38
C SER A 94 -2.88 2.77 16.90
N TYR A 95 -4.00 3.20 17.45
CA TYR A 95 -4.31 3.05 18.87
C TYR A 95 -5.83 2.85 19.07
N MET A 96 -6.21 2.24 20.18
CA MET A 96 -7.61 2.14 20.61
C MET A 96 -8.10 3.46 21.20
N ASN A 97 -9.11 4.07 20.59
CA ASN A 97 -9.79 5.27 21.10
C ASN A 97 -10.78 4.87 22.20
N MET A 98 -10.32 4.96 23.45
CA MET A 98 -11.05 4.47 24.61
C MET A 98 -11.59 5.60 25.48
N LYS A 99 -12.72 5.32 26.14
CA LYS A 99 -13.17 6.05 27.33
C LYS A 99 -12.71 5.24 28.55
N ALA A 100 -12.13 5.89 29.55
CA ALA A 100 -11.40 5.27 30.65
C ALA A 100 -12.17 4.13 31.36
N ASP A 101 -11.92 2.89 30.95
CA ASP A 101 -12.26 1.65 31.67
C ASP A 101 -11.46 0.49 31.07
N ALA A 102 -10.36 0.12 31.73
CA ALA A 102 -9.47 -0.96 31.30
C ALA A 102 -10.11 -2.35 31.39
N GLN A 103 -11.16 -2.53 32.19
CA GLN A 103 -11.76 -3.86 32.40
C GLN A 103 -12.72 -4.27 31.28
N LYS A 104 -13.06 -3.35 30.37
CA LYS A 104 -14.03 -3.58 29.29
C LYS A 104 -13.43 -3.51 27.89
N VAL A 105 -12.11 -3.57 27.76
CA VAL A 105 -11.45 -3.45 26.46
C VAL A 105 -11.71 -4.69 25.62
N ARG A 106 -12.32 -4.50 24.46
CA ARG A 106 -12.49 -5.58 23.50
C ARG A 106 -11.19 -5.79 22.73
N ALA A 107 -10.84 -7.05 22.48
CA ALA A 107 -9.73 -7.41 21.61
C ALA A 107 -9.87 -6.69 20.27
N SER A 108 -8.94 -5.79 19.99
CA SER A 108 -8.97 -4.88 18.84
C SER A 108 -7.83 -5.21 17.88
N TYR A 109 -8.16 -5.30 16.60
CA TYR A 109 -7.22 -5.60 15.50
C TYR A 109 -7.86 -5.24 14.16
N TRP A 110 -7.09 -5.29 13.08
CA TRP A 110 -7.61 -5.16 11.71
C TRP A 110 -8.15 -6.51 11.25
N LYS A 111 -9.47 -6.71 11.32
CA LYS A 111 -10.09 -8.00 11.00
C LYS A 111 -10.18 -8.28 9.49
N GLU A 112 -9.97 -7.27 8.67
CA GLU A 112 -10.00 -7.39 7.21
C GLU A 112 -9.01 -6.41 6.60
N PHE A 113 -8.29 -6.88 5.59
CA PHE A 113 -7.40 -6.11 4.74
C PHE A 113 -7.52 -6.61 3.29
N ASN A 114 -7.75 -5.70 2.36
CA ASN A 114 -7.88 -5.94 0.93
C ASN A 114 -8.85 -7.08 0.56
N ASN A 115 -10.04 -7.06 1.15
CA ASN A 115 -11.14 -8.02 1.00
C ASN A 115 -10.85 -9.41 1.59
N THR A 116 -9.76 -9.54 2.35
CA THR A 116 -9.36 -10.77 3.02
C THR A 116 -9.49 -10.60 4.53
N SER A 117 -10.18 -11.53 5.18
CA SER A 117 -10.20 -11.60 6.64
C SER A 117 -8.79 -11.87 7.17
N VAL A 118 -8.34 -11.10 8.16
CA VAL A 118 -7.06 -11.32 8.84
C VAL A 118 -7.34 -11.59 10.31
N SER A 119 -6.78 -12.67 10.84
CA SER A 119 -6.91 -13.04 12.25
C SER A 119 -6.07 -12.15 13.14
N MET A 120 -6.38 -12.19 14.44
CA MET A 120 -5.62 -11.48 15.45
C MET A 120 -4.23 -12.13 15.65
N GLU A 121 -4.16 -13.45 15.56
CA GLU A 121 -2.94 -14.24 15.72
C GLU A 121 -1.91 -13.94 14.63
N GLU A 122 -2.36 -13.83 13.36
CA GLU A 122 -1.50 -13.45 12.22
C GLU A 122 -0.86 -12.07 12.40
N GLN A 123 -1.49 -11.20 13.19
CA GLN A 123 -0.98 -9.87 13.47
C GLN A 123 -0.07 -9.84 14.72
N GLY A 124 0.05 -10.93 15.48
CA GLY A 124 0.82 -10.99 16.73
C GLY A 124 -0.01 -10.70 18.00
N GLY A 125 -1.33 -10.83 17.93
CA GLY A 125 -2.24 -10.65 19.06
C GLY A 125 -2.99 -9.31 19.04
N ALA A 126 -3.82 -9.09 20.07
CA ALA A 126 -4.62 -7.87 20.21
C ALA A 126 -3.73 -6.62 20.30
N MET A 127 -4.25 -5.50 19.78
CA MET A 127 -3.67 -4.17 19.98
C MET A 127 -3.64 -3.83 21.46
N LYS A 128 -2.52 -3.24 21.92
CA LYS A 128 -2.30 -2.84 23.31
C LYS A 128 -2.20 -1.33 23.51
N SER A 129 -1.94 -0.58 22.44
CA SER A 129 -1.83 0.88 22.45
C SER A 129 -3.20 1.54 22.54
N CYS A 130 -3.33 2.57 23.36
CA CYS A 130 -4.55 3.33 23.58
C CYS A 130 -4.27 4.80 23.90
N ASN A 131 -5.25 5.67 23.67
CA ASN A 131 -5.13 7.10 23.97
C ASN A 131 -5.45 7.48 25.42
N GLN A 132 -5.43 6.53 26.33
CA GLN A 132 -5.65 6.73 27.75
C GLN A 132 -4.51 6.08 28.50
N THR A 133 -3.97 6.75 29.51
CA THR A 133 -3.11 6.09 30.50
C THR A 133 -4.00 5.29 31.43
N PHE A 134 -3.76 3.99 31.56
CA PHE A 134 -4.41 3.18 32.57
C PHE A 134 -3.51 3.03 33.79
N ASP A 135 -4.13 2.99 34.96
CA ASP A 135 -3.44 2.61 36.20
C ASP A 135 -3.13 1.11 36.13
N PRO A 136 -1.85 0.72 36.03
CA PRO A 136 -1.46 -0.68 35.89
C PRO A 136 -1.77 -1.52 37.13
N THR A 137 -2.18 -0.90 38.25
CA THR A 137 -2.60 -1.59 39.47
C THR A 137 -4.06 -2.07 39.43
N VAL A 138 -4.84 -1.65 38.43
CA VAL A 138 -6.22 -2.14 38.22
C VAL A 138 -6.18 -3.55 37.63
N GLU A 139 -6.76 -4.52 38.34
CA GLU A 139 -6.94 -5.90 37.86
C GLU A 139 -7.68 -5.87 36.50
N GLY A 140 -7.08 -6.46 35.46
CA GLY A 140 -7.56 -6.41 34.07
C GLY A 140 -6.93 -5.33 33.18
N ALA A 141 -6.22 -4.35 33.75
CA ALA A 141 -5.44 -3.36 33.00
C ALA A 141 -4.01 -3.83 32.65
N ALA A 142 -3.55 -4.91 33.29
CA ALA A 142 -2.24 -5.52 33.06
C ALA A 142 -2.09 -5.93 31.59
N GLY A 143 -1.35 -5.13 30.81
CA GLY A 143 -1.10 -5.35 29.38
C GLY A 143 -1.68 -4.29 28.45
N LEU A 144 -2.48 -3.34 28.95
CA LEU A 144 -2.88 -2.14 28.22
C LEU A 144 -1.85 -1.04 28.50
N VAL A 145 -1.06 -0.68 27.48
CA VAL A 145 -0.04 0.36 27.60
C VAL A 145 -0.60 1.63 27.00
N GLY A 146 -0.85 2.61 27.86
CA GLY A 146 -1.18 3.97 27.47
C GLY A 146 0.05 4.86 27.55
N LEU A 147 0.26 5.68 26.51
CA LEU A 147 1.31 6.68 26.29
C LEU A 147 2.53 6.27 25.44
N ASP A 148 2.80 4.99 25.24
CA ASP A 148 3.68 4.51 24.15
C ASP A 148 2.81 4.11 22.93
N ASN A 149 2.14 5.12 22.36
CA ASN A 149 1.50 5.02 21.05
C ASN A 149 2.59 5.14 19.98
N PRO A 150 2.54 4.41 18.85
CA PRO A 150 1.42 3.57 18.34
C PRO A 150 1.69 2.04 18.22
N ASP A 151 0.63 1.27 18.01
CA ASP A 151 0.67 -0.13 17.54
C ASP A 151 0.96 -0.16 16.04
N LYS A 152 1.98 -0.93 15.61
CA LYS A 152 2.40 -1.03 14.21
C LYS A 152 1.96 -2.36 13.61
N ARG A 153 1.21 -2.33 12.50
CA ARG A 153 0.85 -3.52 11.71
C ARG A 153 1.19 -3.31 10.25
N GLU A 154 1.81 -4.32 9.63
CA GLU A 154 2.26 -4.27 8.24
C GLU A 154 1.52 -5.33 7.41
N PHE A 155 1.00 -4.91 6.26
CA PHE A 155 0.28 -5.77 5.33
C PHE A 155 0.89 -5.62 3.94
N SER A 156 1.38 -6.74 3.39
CA SER A 156 1.85 -6.83 2.01
C SER A 156 0.70 -7.20 1.07
N LEU A 157 0.81 -6.78 -0.18
CA LEU A 157 -0.08 -7.13 -1.27
C LEU A 157 0.67 -8.04 -2.26
N ASP A 158 0.00 -9.06 -2.79
CA ASP A 158 0.59 -9.98 -3.78
C ASP A 158 0.97 -9.29 -5.09
N SER A 159 0.34 -8.14 -5.37
CA SER A 159 0.66 -7.26 -6.48
C SER A 159 0.33 -5.81 -6.12
N PRO A 160 1.00 -4.82 -6.73
CA PRO A 160 0.69 -3.42 -6.49
C PRO A 160 -0.79 -3.09 -6.72
N ALA A 161 -1.40 -2.40 -5.76
CA ALA A 161 -2.78 -1.96 -5.83
C ALA A 161 -2.88 -0.44 -5.87
N THR A 162 -3.89 0.06 -6.58
CA THR A 162 -4.32 1.46 -6.51
C THR A 162 -5.43 1.65 -5.48
N LYS A 163 -6.01 0.57 -4.97
CA LYS A 163 -7.10 0.60 -4.01
C LYS A 163 -7.10 -0.65 -3.13
N ILE A 164 -7.35 -0.47 -1.84
CA ILE A 164 -7.59 -1.55 -0.88
C ILE A 164 -8.83 -1.27 -0.04
N THR A 165 -9.29 -2.31 0.66
CA THR A 165 -10.23 -2.19 1.78
C THR A 165 -9.55 -2.51 3.09
N PHE A 166 -10.12 -2.03 4.20
CA PHE A 166 -9.71 -2.43 5.54
C PHE A 166 -10.82 -2.20 6.56
N THR A 167 -10.89 -3.08 7.56
CA THR A 167 -11.90 -3.01 8.62
C THR A 167 -11.29 -3.37 9.97
N ASN A 168 -11.54 -2.56 10.99
CA ASN A 168 -11.16 -2.89 12.36
C ASN A 168 -12.27 -3.67 13.09
N THR A 169 -11.93 -4.32 14.19
CA THR A 169 -12.88 -4.81 15.19
C THR A 169 -12.46 -4.39 16.60
N GLY A 170 -13.31 -4.66 17.60
CA GLY A 170 -13.07 -4.23 18.98
C GLY A 170 -13.43 -2.76 19.17
N GLU A 171 -12.50 -1.94 19.59
CA GLU A 171 -12.68 -0.50 19.84
C GLU A 171 -12.56 0.35 18.58
N GLN A 172 -13.10 1.57 18.64
CA GLN A 172 -12.84 2.57 17.61
C GLN A 172 -11.33 2.87 17.57
N LEU A 173 -10.74 2.99 16.39
CA LEU A 173 -9.31 3.25 16.25
C LEU A 173 -9.03 4.69 15.81
N GLY A 174 -7.94 5.25 16.33
CA GLY A 174 -7.18 6.31 15.67
C GLY A 174 -5.98 5.70 14.94
N PHE A 175 -5.67 6.15 13.72
CA PHE A 175 -4.58 5.60 12.93
C PHE A 175 -3.94 6.61 11.96
N ILE A 176 -2.71 6.33 11.53
CA ILE A 176 -2.12 6.84 10.29
C ILE A 176 -1.81 5.66 9.35
N VAL A 177 -1.48 5.97 8.10
CA VAL A 177 -1.09 4.97 7.11
C VAL A 177 0.26 5.37 6.50
N VAL A 178 1.22 4.45 6.44
CA VAL A 178 2.42 4.59 5.61
C VAL A 178 2.31 3.64 4.44
N LEU A 179 2.41 4.19 3.24
CA LEU A 179 2.36 3.44 1.99
C LEU A 179 3.76 3.28 1.44
N HIS A 180 4.12 2.06 1.07
CA HIS A 180 5.29 1.80 0.25
C HIS A 180 4.84 1.90 -1.19
N GLU A 181 5.03 3.07 -1.78
CA GLU A 181 4.72 3.30 -3.18
C GLU A 181 5.69 2.53 -4.05
N VAL A 182 5.13 1.88 -5.05
CA VAL A 182 5.91 1.41 -6.18
C VAL A 182 5.71 2.43 -7.29
N SER A 183 6.79 2.83 -7.95
CA SER A 183 6.64 3.46 -9.25
C SER A 183 5.91 2.44 -10.13
N SER A 184 4.72 2.79 -10.64
CA SER A 184 4.18 2.07 -11.78
C SER A 184 5.29 2.09 -12.82
N THR A 185 5.87 0.94 -13.13
CA THR A 185 6.69 0.87 -14.34
C THR A 185 5.73 1.32 -15.43
N GLY A 186 5.99 2.46 -16.06
CA GLY A 186 5.09 3.13 -17.00
C GLY A 186 4.83 2.34 -18.29
N ILE A 187 4.83 1.01 -18.21
CA ILE A 187 4.42 0.08 -19.23
C ILE A 187 2.89 0.01 -19.18
N ALA A 188 2.27 1.07 -19.69
CA ALA A 188 0.86 1.05 -20.06
C ALA A 188 0.69 0.09 -21.23
N GLU A 189 0.30 -1.14 -20.94
CA GLU A 189 -0.20 -2.17 -21.87
C GLU A 189 0.71 -2.54 -23.07
N ASN A 190 0.59 -3.78 -23.55
CA ASN A 190 1.04 -4.08 -24.91
C ASN A 190 0.16 -3.24 -25.86
N ILE A 191 0.63 -2.07 -26.31
CA ILE A 191 0.03 -1.40 -27.47
C ILE A 191 0.26 -2.33 -28.67
N SER A 192 -0.67 -3.27 -28.87
CA SER A 192 -0.75 -4.03 -30.10
C SER A 192 -1.21 -3.07 -31.18
N THR A 193 -0.27 -2.44 -31.87
CA THR A 193 -0.58 -1.67 -33.08
C THR A 193 -1.41 -2.55 -34.02
N PRO A 194 -2.56 -2.08 -34.53
CA PRO A 194 -3.39 -2.86 -35.44
C PRO A 194 -2.56 -3.32 -36.64
N VAL A 195 -2.70 -4.61 -36.98
CA VAL A 195 -1.98 -5.23 -38.10
C VAL A 195 -2.44 -4.55 -39.39
N LYS A 196 -1.61 -3.68 -39.98
CA LYS A 196 -1.86 -3.20 -41.33
C LYS A 196 -1.74 -4.38 -42.30
N LEU A 197 -2.81 -4.63 -43.05
CA LEU A 197 -2.77 -5.54 -44.18
C LEU A 197 -1.85 -4.89 -45.23
N ASN A 198 -0.78 -5.59 -45.64
CA ASN A 198 0.27 -5.14 -46.58
C ASN A 198 1.46 -4.33 -46.00
N THR A 199 1.83 -4.52 -44.74
CA THR A 199 3.07 -3.92 -44.22
C THR A 199 4.32 -4.45 -44.94
N PRO A 200 5.23 -3.56 -45.38
CA PRO A 200 6.56 -3.94 -45.87
C PRO A 200 7.31 -4.84 -44.86
N ILE A 201 8.10 -5.78 -45.39
CA ILE A 201 8.91 -6.72 -44.60
C ILE A 201 10.36 -6.31 -44.78
N TYR A 202 11.12 -6.21 -43.70
CA TYR A 202 12.55 -5.85 -43.75
C TYR A 202 13.42 -6.97 -43.17
N ASN A 203 14.62 -7.15 -43.69
CA ASN A 203 15.64 -7.97 -43.01
C ASN A 203 16.32 -7.16 -41.89
N LEU A 204 17.22 -7.80 -41.14
CA LEU A 204 17.96 -7.13 -40.04
C LEU A 204 18.91 -6.01 -40.52
N ALA A 205 19.23 -5.95 -41.81
CA ALA A 205 20.01 -4.87 -42.42
C ALA A 205 19.14 -3.69 -42.89
N GLY A 206 17.82 -3.72 -42.66
CA GLY A 206 16.89 -2.66 -43.06
C GLY A 206 16.51 -2.66 -44.54
N GLN A 207 16.85 -3.71 -45.29
CA GLN A 207 16.45 -3.85 -46.69
C GLN A 207 15.05 -4.46 -46.76
N GLN A 208 14.19 -3.91 -47.62
CA GLN A 208 12.88 -4.49 -47.89
C GLN A 208 13.02 -5.84 -48.59
N VAL A 209 12.32 -6.86 -48.11
CA VAL A 209 12.37 -8.23 -48.61
C VAL A 209 10.97 -8.76 -48.94
N SER A 210 10.92 -9.81 -49.76
CA SER A 210 9.66 -10.47 -50.13
C SER A 210 9.13 -11.38 -49.01
N LYS A 211 7.89 -11.85 -49.19
CA LYS A 211 7.28 -12.89 -48.33
C LYS A 211 7.94 -14.27 -48.44
N THR A 212 8.87 -14.46 -49.39
CA THR A 212 9.61 -15.71 -49.59
C THR A 212 11.01 -15.68 -48.99
N PHE A 213 11.44 -14.53 -48.44
CA PHE A 213 12.73 -14.40 -47.77
C PHE A 213 12.84 -15.37 -46.58
N LYS A 214 14.02 -15.97 -46.43
CA LYS A 214 14.32 -16.94 -45.37
C LYS A 214 15.17 -16.31 -44.28
N GLY A 215 14.70 -16.36 -43.05
CA GLY A 215 15.42 -15.88 -41.87
C GLY A 215 14.58 -14.94 -40.99
N VAL A 216 15.27 -14.20 -40.13
CA VAL A 216 14.62 -13.23 -39.24
C VAL A 216 14.26 -11.96 -40.01
N VAL A 217 12.98 -11.63 -40.00
CA VAL A 217 12.42 -10.44 -40.64
C VAL A 217 11.74 -9.54 -39.61
N ILE A 218 11.61 -8.26 -39.93
CA ILE A 218 10.86 -7.27 -39.15
C ILE A 218 9.60 -6.91 -39.94
N LYS A 219 8.43 -7.14 -39.33
CA LYS A 219 7.09 -6.76 -39.84
C LYS A 219 6.31 -6.10 -38.72
N ASN A 220 5.65 -4.96 -38.97
CA ASN A 220 4.91 -4.22 -37.92
C ASN A 220 5.74 -3.94 -36.66
N GLY A 221 7.04 -3.64 -36.81
CA GLY A 221 7.94 -3.39 -35.68
C GLY A 221 8.28 -4.64 -34.83
N LYS A 222 7.84 -5.84 -35.23
CA LYS A 222 8.12 -7.10 -34.53
C LYS A 222 8.98 -8.03 -35.38
N LYS A 223 9.83 -8.81 -34.72
CA LYS A 223 10.66 -9.85 -35.36
C LYS A 223 9.85 -11.12 -35.60
N TYR A 224 9.99 -11.71 -36.77
CA TYR A 224 9.40 -12.99 -37.16
C TYR A 224 10.46 -13.87 -37.82
N VAL A 225 10.28 -15.18 -37.78
CA VAL A 225 11.02 -16.12 -38.63
C VAL A 225 10.15 -16.43 -39.85
N GLN A 226 10.71 -16.29 -41.05
CA GLN A 226 10.06 -16.52 -42.35
C GLN A 226 10.87 -17.50 -43.22
#